data_AF-A0A7S4VID0-F1
#
_entry.id   AF-A0A7S4VID0-F1
#
_cell.length_a   1.000
_cell.length_b   1.000
_cell.length_c   1.000
_cell.angle_alpha   90.00
_cell.angle_beta   90.00
_cell.angle_gamma   90.00
#
_symmetry.space_group_name_H-M   'P 1'
#
loop_
_entity.id
_entity.type
_entity.pdbx_description
1 polymer ?
#
loop_
_entity_poly.entity_id
_entity_poly.type
_entity_poly.pdbx_seq_one_letter_code
_entity_poly.pdbx_strand_id
1 'polypeptide(L)'
;QGVDLLDVSSALHEASPRTLSWVLSRPRRNAAQPAHVQIWEVVGGIGWGKGGIVVRQGKDSSSPRLQERLRTGALVRGLEMEGSRLRYEKMLGDGPPTGWVSTRLRSGHPLVVRTKKLSWSPLSSHMA
;
A
#
# COMPACT_ATOMS: atom_id res chain seq x y z
N GLN A 1 77.45 -34.08 3.53
CA GLN A 1 78.04 -33.44 2.33
C GLN A 1 76.90 -32.80 1.58
N GLY A 2 76.87 -31.53 1.21
CA GLY A 2 77.76 -30.39 1.37
C GLY A 2 76.87 -29.13 1.21
N VAL A 3 77.35 -28.02 1.75
CA VAL A 3 76.76 -26.69 1.67
C VAL A 3 76.85 -26.14 0.24
N ASP A 4 75.88 -25.33 -0.20
CA ASP A 4 76.11 -24.05 -0.91
C ASP A 4 74.75 -23.33 -1.08
N LEU A 5 74.50 -22.18 -0.46
CA LEU A 5 74.96 -20.81 -0.76
C LEU A 5 73.98 -20.07 -1.68
N LEU A 6 73.15 -19.25 -1.02
CA LEU A 6 72.73 -17.89 -1.38
C LEU A 6 72.69 -17.50 -2.87
N ASP A 7 71.48 -17.18 -3.35
CA ASP A 7 71.28 -15.98 -4.17
C ASP A 7 70.23 -15.11 -3.49
N VAL A 8 70.68 -13.93 -3.08
CA VAL A 8 69.90 -12.84 -2.50
C VAL A 8 70.00 -11.71 -3.51
N SER A 9 68.88 -11.30 -4.11
CA SER A 9 68.42 -9.89 -4.11
C SER A 9 67.38 -9.58 -5.17
N SER A 10 66.35 -8.86 -4.70
CA SER A 10 65.72 -7.73 -5.38
C SER A 10 64.83 -7.99 -6.60
N ALA A 11 63.52 -7.98 -6.35
CA ALA A 11 62.72 -6.84 -6.80
C ALA A 11 61.48 -6.67 -5.92
N LEU A 12 61.60 -5.73 -4.99
CA LEU A 12 60.48 -5.03 -4.37
C LEU A 12 59.55 -4.51 -5.47
N HIS A 13 58.27 -4.85 -5.42
CA HIS A 13 57.22 -3.88 -5.72
C HIS A 13 56.14 -4.01 -4.64
N GLU A 14 56.05 -2.93 -3.90
CA GLU A 14 55.00 -2.56 -2.97
C GLU A 14 53.60 -2.76 -3.58
N ALA A 15 52.71 -3.41 -2.84
CA ALA A 15 51.36 -2.90 -2.69
C ALA A 15 50.74 -3.42 -1.38
N SER A 16 50.41 -2.44 -0.56
CA SER A 16 49.90 -2.48 0.81
C SER A 16 48.58 -3.26 0.99
N PRO A 17 48.26 -3.71 2.22
CA PRO A 17 47.16 -4.59 2.53
C PRO A 17 45.86 -3.82 2.84
N ARG A 18 44.79 -4.60 3.06
CA ARG A 18 43.52 -4.27 3.75
C ARG A 18 42.32 -4.17 2.81
N THR A 19 41.56 -5.24 2.75
CA THR A 19 40.10 -5.09 2.78
C THR A 19 39.54 -6.17 3.71
N LEU A 20 39.44 -5.79 4.98
CA LEU A 20 38.55 -6.44 5.94
C LEU A 20 37.17 -6.52 5.30
N SER A 21 36.62 -7.72 5.13
CA SER A 21 35.24 -7.90 4.69
C SER A 21 34.32 -7.38 5.79
N TRP A 22 33.70 -6.22 5.56
CA TRP A 22 32.62 -5.69 6.38
C TRP A 22 31.34 -6.53 6.17
N VAL A 23 31.31 -7.77 6.66
CA VAL A 23 30.04 -8.47 6.89
C VAL A 23 29.45 -7.92 8.20
N LEU A 24 29.00 -6.66 8.11
CA LEU A 24 27.91 -6.23 8.96
C LEU A 24 26.70 -7.03 8.50
N SER A 25 26.38 -8.07 9.26
CA SER A 25 25.04 -8.62 9.37
C SER A 25 24.11 -7.46 9.68
N ARG A 26 23.65 -6.77 8.63
CA ARG A 26 22.51 -5.87 8.72
C ARG A 26 21.36 -6.81 9.11
N PRO A 27 20.75 -6.71 10.30
CA PRO A 27 19.38 -7.16 10.38
C PRO A 27 18.69 -6.43 9.24
N ARG A 28 18.11 -7.18 8.30
CA ARG A 28 17.09 -6.65 7.42
C ARG A 28 16.08 -6.04 8.38
N ARG A 29 16.19 -4.73 8.64
CA ARG A 29 15.08 -3.91 9.09
C ARG A 29 14.09 -4.10 7.97
N ASN A 30 13.22 -5.09 8.12
CA ASN A 30 11.89 -5.04 7.59
C ASN A 30 11.24 -3.90 8.39
N ALA A 31 11.67 -2.66 8.13
CA ALA A 31 10.88 -1.49 8.44
C ALA A 31 9.56 -1.84 7.79
N ALA A 32 8.55 -2.09 8.62
CA ALA A 32 7.20 -2.32 8.17
C ALA A 32 6.92 -1.19 7.19
N GLN A 33 6.96 -1.49 5.88
CA GLN A 33 6.44 -0.59 4.88
C GLN A 33 5.03 -0.29 5.39
N PRO A 34 4.64 0.99 5.56
CA PRO A 34 3.29 1.28 5.99
C PRO A 34 2.40 0.50 5.04
N ALA A 35 1.65 -0.47 5.57
CA ALA A 35 0.80 -1.32 4.76
C ALA A 35 -0.03 -0.36 3.91
N HIS A 36 0.21 -0.35 2.59
CA HIS A 36 -0.29 0.71 1.72
C HIS A 36 -1.81 0.74 1.86
N VAL A 37 -2.34 1.71 2.60
CA VAL A 37 -3.77 1.80 2.86
C VAL A 37 -4.41 2.12 1.51
N GLN A 38 -5.13 1.15 0.95
CA GLN A 38 -5.76 1.33 -0.34
C GLN A 38 -7.00 2.21 -0.17
N ILE A 39 -6.95 3.42 -0.70
CA ILE A 39 -8.08 4.35 -0.71
C ILE A 39 -8.94 4.12 -1.93
N TRP A 40 -10.25 4.27 -1.75
CA TRP A 40 -11.28 4.12 -2.77
C TRP A 40 -12.19 5.35 -2.77
N GLU A 41 -12.61 5.75 -3.96
CA GLU A 41 -13.60 6.81 -4.18
C GLU A 41 -14.90 6.20 -4.70
N VAL A 42 -16.03 6.66 -4.17
CA VAL A 42 -17.36 6.25 -4.63
C VAL A 42 -17.73 7.02 -5.89
N VAL A 43 -17.82 6.33 -7.02
CA VAL A 43 -18.18 6.93 -8.32
C VAL A 43 -19.56 6.49 -8.82
N GLY A 44 -20.14 5.46 -8.20
CA GLY A 44 -21.45 4.93 -8.57
C GLY A 44 -22.61 5.58 -7.81
N GLY A 45 -23.84 5.24 -8.22
CA GLY A 45 -25.07 5.65 -7.52
C GLY A 45 -25.59 7.04 -7.88
N ILE A 46 -25.20 7.59 -9.03
CA ILE A 46 -25.55 8.95 -9.49
C ILE A 46 -27.02 9.10 -9.93
N GLY A 47 -27.77 8.00 -10.07
CA GLY A 47 -29.13 8.03 -10.64
C GLY A 47 -30.21 8.75 -9.79
N TRP A 48 -31.19 9.33 -10.50
CA TRP A 48 -32.54 9.78 -10.09
C TRP A 48 -32.78 9.99 -8.58
N GLY A 49 -31.99 10.86 -7.95
CA GLY A 49 -32.25 11.42 -6.62
C GLY A 49 -31.82 10.60 -5.40
N LYS A 50 -31.43 9.32 -5.55
CA LYS A 50 -31.02 8.51 -4.38
C LYS A 50 -29.57 8.75 -3.95
N GLY A 51 -28.68 9.15 -4.86
CA GLY A 51 -27.28 9.54 -4.64
C GLY A 51 -26.45 8.56 -3.80
N GLY A 52 -25.47 7.89 -4.39
CA GLY A 52 -24.57 6.98 -3.68
C GLY A 52 -24.96 5.51 -3.69
N ILE A 53 -24.16 4.69 -3.03
CA ILE A 53 -24.17 3.23 -3.11
C ILE A 53 -24.74 2.59 -1.84
N VAL A 54 -25.34 1.40 -2.02
CA VAL A 54 -25.95 0.65 -0.92
C VAL A 54 -24.85 0.04 -0.05
N VAL A 55 -24.95 0.29 1.27
CA VAL A 55 -24.08 -0.31 2.28
C VAL A 55 -24.80 -1.47 2.94
N ARG A 56 -24.06 -2.54 3.23
CA ARG A 56 -24.55 -3.75 3.90
C ARG A 56 -23.80 -3.97 5.21
N GLN A 57 -24.50 -4.54 6.20
CA GLN A 57 -23.90 -4.86 7.50
C GLN A 57 -22.86 -5.98 7.41
N GLY A 58 -23.05 -6.93 6.49
CA GLY A 58 -22.16 -8.06 6.28
C GLY A 58 -21.75 -8.21 4.82
N LYS A 59 -20.74 -9.06 4.60
CA LYS A 59 -20.20 -9.39 3.28
C LYS A 59 -21.23 -10.04 2.35
N ASP A 60 -22.17 -10.77 2.93
CA ASP A 60 -23.10 -11.60 2.20
C ASP A 60 -24.14 -10.76 1.44
N SER A 61 -24.60 -11.29 0.30
CA SER A 61 -25.61 -10.65 -0.54
C SER A 61 -27.04 -10.70 0.03
N SER A 62 -27.27 -11.51 1.06
CA SER A 62 -28.50 -11.58 1.86
C SER A 62 -28.44 -10.69 3.10
N SER A 63 -27.25 -10.24 3.54
CA SER A 63 -27.12 -9.40 4.74
C SER A 63 -28.01 -8.15 4.69
N PRO A 64 -28.48 -7.66 5.84
CA PRO A 64 -29.28 -6.44 5.90
C PRO A 64 -28.55 -5.26 5.25
N ARG A 65 -29.32 -4.46 4.51
CA ARG A 65 -28.84 -3.17 4.00
C ARG A 65 -28.95 -2.14 5.13
N LEU A 66 -27.98 -1.25 5.23
CA LEU A 66 -28.12 -0.08 6.08
C LEU A 66 -29.13 0.89 5.46
N GLN A 67 -29.82 1.64 6.32
CA GLN A 67 -30.80 2.64 5.90
C GLN A 67 -30.12 3.79 5.14
N GLU A 68 -28.94 4.20 5.61
CA GLU A 68 -28.12 5.23 4.98
C GLU A 68 -27.23 4.66 3.85
N ARG A 69 -27.00 5.46 2.82
CA ARG A 69 -26.16 5.12 1.67
C ARG A 69 -24.83 5.86 1.76
N LEU A 70 -23.79 5.24 1.22
CA LEU A 70 -22.50 5.91 1.07
C LEU A 70 -22.54 6.80 -0.18
N ARG A 71 -22.46 8.12 -0.02
CA ARG A 71 -22.65 9.09 -1.12
C ARG A 71 -21.54 8.99 -2.16
N THR A 72 -21.89 9.35 -3.40
CA THR A 72 -20.92 9.55 -4.48
C THR A 72 -19.94 10.67 -4.10
N GLY A 73 -18.67 10.50 -4.43
CA GLY A 73 -17.57 11.38 -4.02
C GLY A 73 -16.98 11.06 -2.64
N ALA A 74 -17.63 10.19 -1.84
CA ALA A 74 -17.06 9.76 -0.57
C ALA A 74 -15.74 9.01 -0.77
N LEU A 75 -14.80 9.21 0.15
CA LEU A 75 -13.50 8.56 0.16
C LEU A 75 -13.45 7.58 1.33
N VAL A 76 -13.01 6.36 1.05
CA VAL A 76 -13.01 5.27 2.02
C VAL A 76 -11.70 4.50 1.99
N ARG A 77 -11.24 4.04 3.15
CA ARG A 77 -10.14 3.06 3.23
C ARG A 77 -10.70 1.66 3.03
N GLY A 78 -10.06 0.88 2.16
CA GLY A 78 -10.37 -0.53 1.99
C GLY A 78 -9.72 -1.34 3.11
N LEU A 79 -10.55 -2.00 3.92
CA LEU A 79 -10.09 -2.87 5.01
C LEU A 79 -9.94 -4.31 4.53
N GLU A 80 -10.88 -4.78 3.72
CA GLU A 80 -10.94 -6.19 3.29
C GLU A 80 -11.64 -6.26 1.92
N MET A 81 -11.14 -7.13 1.04
CA MET A 81 -11.74 -7.37 -0.27
C MET A 81 -12.00 -8.85 -0.47
N GLU A 82 -13.26 -9.21 -0.72
CA GLU A 82 -13.70 -10.57 -0.98
C GLU A 82 -14.46 -10.60 -2.32
N GLY A 83 -13.78 -11.05 -3.38
CA GLY A 83 -14.31 -11.04 -4.73
C GLY A 83 -14.71 -9.62 -5.19
N SER A 84 -16.02 -9.37 -5.31
CA SER A 84 -16.59 -8.06 -5.69
C SER A 84 -17.15 -7.26 -4.51
N ARG A 85 -16.78 -7.63 -3.27
CA ARG A 85 -17.19 -6.96 -2.04
C ARG A 85 -16.00 -6.27 -1.40
N LEU A 86 -16.20 -5.03 -0.98
CA LEU A 86 -15.22 -4.23 -0.25
C LEU A 86 -15.79 -3.91 1.13
N ARG A 87 -15.10 -4.36 2.18
CA ARG A 87 -15.27 -3.82 3.52
C ARG A 87 -14.48 -2.52 3.60
N TYR A 88 -15.15 -1.47 4.04
CA TYR A 88 -14.56 -0.15 4.07
C TYR A 88 -14.72 0.52 5.43
N GLU A 89 -13.91 1.55 5.63
CA GLU A 89 -14.18 2.60 6.61
C GLU A 89 -14.09 3.96 5.94
N LYS A 90 -15.09 4.80 6.21
CA LYS A 90 -15.26 6.12 5.59
C LYS A 90 -14.22 7.08 6.15
N MET A 91 -13.52 7.76 5.25
CA MET A 91 -12.56 8.81 5.61
C MET A 91 -13.15 10.20 5.40
N LEU A 92 -13.84 10.43 4.28
CA LEU A 92 -14.47 11.70 3.93
C LEU A 92 -15.79 11.48 3.19
N GLY A 93 -16.67 12.48 3.24
CA GLY A 93 -18.00 12.47 2.62
C GLY A 93 -19.10 11.90 3.52
N ASP A 94 -20.29 11.73 2.95
CA ASP A 94 -21.50 11.34 3.68
C ASP A 94 -21.83 9.86 3.55
N GLY A 95 -22.50 9.30 4.57
CA GLY A 95 -22.85 7.89 4.64
C GLY A 95 -22.34 7.19 5.91
N PRO A 96 -22.62 5.88 6.04
CA PRO A 96 -22.17 5.08 7.18
C PRO A 96 -20.65 5.07 7.33
N PRO A 97 -20.12 5.11 8.57
CA PRO A 97 -18.68 5.12 8.82
C PRO A 97 -18.01 3.81 8.43
N THR A 98 -18.72 2.69 8.44
CA THR A 98 -18.20 1.38 8.03
C THR A 98 -19.27 0.57 7.32
N GLY A 99 -18.85 -0.45 6.59
CA GLY A 99 -19.75 -1.47 6.06
C GLY A 99 -19.18 -2.18 4.84
N TRP A 100 -20.06 -2.90 4.16
CA TRP A 100 -19.74 -3.65 2.95
C TRP A 100 -20.44 -3.07 1.74
N VAL A 101 -19.68 -2.87 0.65
CA VAL A 101 -20.19 -2.36 -0.63
C VAL A 101 -19.80 -3.27 -1.79
N SER A 102 -20.60 -3.26 -2.85
CA SER A 102 -20.20 -3.83 -4.14
C SER A 102 -19.14 -2.93 -4.78
N THR A 103 -18.09 -3.53 -5.36
CA THR A 103 -17.10 -2.77 -6.13
C THR A 103 -17.60 -2.37 -7.51
N ARG A 104 -18.49 -3.17 -8.10
CA ARG A 104 -19.10 -2.96 -9.42
C ARG A 104 -20.55 -3.47 -9.46
N LEU A 105 -21.34 -3.00 -10.42
CA LEU A 105 -22.65 -3.55 -10.76
C LEU A 105 -22.50 -4.86 -11.55
N ARG A 106 -23.60 -5.63 -11.66
CA ARG A 106 -23.65 -6.82 -12.53
C ARG A 106 -23.41 -6.49 -14.01
N SER A 107 -23.75 -5.29 -14.45
CA SER A 107 -23.44 -4.78 -15.79
C SER A 107 -21.97 -4.41 -16.01
N GLY A 108 -21.13 -4.49 -14.97
CA GLY A 108 -19.71 -4.15 -15.04
C GLY A 108 -19.37 -2.71 -14.64
N HIS A 109 -20.36 -1.81 -14.53
CA HIS A 109 -20.10 -0.41 -14.14
C HIS A 109 -19.46 -0.32 -12.74
N PRO A 110 -18.36 0.43 -12.58
CA PRO A 110 -17.70 0.58 -11.29
C PRO A 110 -18.56 1.41 -10.32
N LEU A 111 -18.59 0.99 -9.07
CA LEU A 111 -19.22 1.72 -7.96
C LEU A 111 -18.20 2.44 -7.10
N VAL A 112 -17.01 1.84 -6.97
CA VAL A 112 -15.84 2.45 -6.36
C VAL A 112 -14.61 2.26 -7.23
N VAL A 113 -13.68 3.22 -7.19
CA VAL A 113 -12.40 3.17 -7.90
C VAL A 113 -11.25 3.46 -6.95
N ARG A 114 -10.11 2.81 -7.16
CA ARG A 114 -8.89 3.09 -6.37
C ARG A 114 -8.43 4.53 -6.64
N THR A 115 -8.03 5.24 -5.59
CA THR A 115 -7.57 6.63 -5.72
C THR A 115 -6.38 6.93 -4.82
N LYS A 116 -5.61 7.97 -5.20
CA LYS A 116 -4.50 8.53 -4.43
C LYS A 116 -4.85 9.88 -3.77
N LYS A 117 -6.12 10.31 -3.84
CA LYS A 117 -6.57 11.62 -3.32
C LYS A 117 -6.18 11.90 -1.86
N LEU A 118 -6.06 10.87 -1.03
CA LEU A 118 -5.65 10.99 0.38
C LEU A 118 -4.23 10.50 0.67
N SER A 119 -3.45 10.15 -0.36
CA SER A 119 -2.05 9.74 -0.17
C SER A 119 -1.08 10.92 -0.15
N TRP A 120 -1.56 12.16 -0.09
CA TRP A 120 -0.72 13.35 -0.02
C TRP A 120 -0.38 13.68 1.43
N SER A 121 0.88 13.41 1.82
CA SER A 121 1.48 13.85 3.07
C SER A 121 2.03 15.28 2.92
N PRO A 122 1.84 16.18 3.90
CA PRO A 122 2.32 17.57 3.85
C PRO A 122 3.84 17.76 3.97
N LEU A 123 4.66 16.70 3.91
CA LEU A 123 6.12 16.84 3.99
C LEU A 123 6.82 17.13 2.65
N SER A 124 6.06 17.46 1.59
CA SER A 124 6.59 17.77 0.26
C SER A 124 6.72 19.27 -0.05
N SER A 125 6.52 20.15 0.93
CA SER A 125 6.83 21.58 0.79
C SER A 125 7.90 22.01 1.79
N HIS A 126 9.10 21.47 1.57
CA HIS A 126 10.31 22.20 1.88
C HIS A 126 10.93 22.58 0.53
N MET A 127 11.30 23.86 0.37
CA MET A 127 11.75 24.52 -0.87
C MET A 127 10.57 24.94 -1.78
N ALA A 128 10.35 26.21 -2.10
CA ALA A 128 11.27 27.33 -2.28
C ALA A 128 10.66 28.64 -1.76
#